data_AF-A0A6A7LEH2-F1
#
_entry.id   AF-A0A6A7LEH2-F1
#
_cell.length_a   1.000
_cell.length_b   1.000
_cell.length_c   1.000
_cell.angle_alpha   90.00
_cell.angle_beta   90.00
_cell.angle_gamma   90.00
#
_symmetry.space_group_name_H-M   'P 1'
#
loop_
_entity.id
_entity.type
_entity.pdbx_description
1 polymer ?
#
loop_
_entity_poly.entity_id
_entity_poly.type
_entity_poly.pdbx_seq_one_letter_code
_entity_poly.pdbx_strand_id
1 'polypeptide(L)'
;MDNKSFLISVLGLLLVMVYFNPFGLHDQNVFGSVSDDEDNSVTEQPLQQPLVNNSTSGIATSIYDTHEFNVGDGAQNLFILIPNEGHHGPGEEDEARYLNQPFVPESVTISPGTNVVWFNGDVGHEHNLAISGGGGSSNPLYQTGEFSEFDARNYTFNEIGDFSYADTVEYENGFIMRGNISVTDDDPSSQQGTTGSNPPTIGLLMVPTEDLAQHTQDLQGRGFVIDSTHNFPDLREGDEQTLVVWEAPENSDASTIIADLAEVSQQFPYS
;
A
#
# COMPACT_ATOMS: atom_id res chain seq x y z
N MET A 1 -39.08 5.80 -54.86
CA MET A 1 -38.08 6.56 -55.64
C MET A 1 -36.80 6.50 -54.83
N ASP A 2 -36.12 5.37 -54.76
CA ASP A 2 -35.39 4.62 -55.79
C ASP A 2 -33.88 4.75 -55.52
N ASN A 3 -33.31 3.61 -55.11
CA ASN A 3 -32.04 3.03 -55.54
C ASN A 3 -30.74 3.84 -55.27
N LYS A 4 -29.67 3.23 -54.73
CA LYS A 4 -29.04 2.01 -55.26
C LYS A 4 -28.23 1.25 -54.18
N SER A 5 -28.42 -0.07 -54.17
CA SER A 5 -27.43 -1.07 -53.74
C SER A 5 -26.25 -1.15 -54.73
N PHE A 6 -25.05 -1.59 -54.30
CA PHE A 6 -24.44 -2.84 -54.78
C PHE A 6 -23.03 -3.20 -54.20
N LEU A 7 -22.87 -4.52 -53.92
CA LEU A 7 -21.71 -5.45 -54.04
C LEU A 7 -20.47 -5.26 -53.13
N ILE A 8 -20.22 -6.13 -52.12
CA ILE A 8 -19.65 -7.51 -52.09
C ILE A 8 -18.11 -7.57 -52.27
N SER A 9 -17.41 -8.16 -51.29
CA SER A 9 -16.45 -9.31 -51.41
C SER A 9 -15.60 -9.39 -50.10
N VAL A 10 -15.79 -10.35 -49.18
CA VAL A 10 -15.29 -11.74 -49.10
C VAL A 10 -13.77 -11.88 -48.86
N LEU A 11 -13.44 -12.77 -47.91
CA LEU A 11 -12.13 -13.40 -47.58
C LEU A 11 -11.24 -12.58 -46.62
N GLY A 12 -10.82 -13.03 -45.43
CA GLY A 12 -10.76 -14.35 -44.80
C GLY A 12 -9.31 -14.72 -44.47
N LEU A 13 -8.90 -14.66 -43.20
CA LEU A 13 -7.90 -15.58 -42.63
C LEU A 13 -7.91 -15.52 -41.09
N LEU A 14 -8.34 -16.61 -40.47
CA LEU A 14 -8.17 -16.91 -39.05
C LEU A 14 -6.96 -17.84 -38.97
N LEU A 15 -5.89 -17.43 -38.27
CA LEU A 15 -4.75 -18.31 -37.99
C LEU A 15 -4.82 -18.74 -36.53
N VAL A 16 -5.25 -19.98 -36.32
CA VAL A 16 -5.16 -20.69 -35.03
C VAL A 16 -3.92 -21.57 -35.11
N MET A 17 -2.92 -21.30 -34.27
CA MET A 17 -1.82 -22.22 -34.03
C MET A 17 -2.06 -22.93 -32.70
N VAL A 18 -2.58 -24.16 -32.78
CA VAL A 18 -2.54 -25.13 -31.70
C VAL A 18 -1.27 -25.95 -31.88
N TYR A 19 -0.32 -25.84 -30.95
CA TYR A 19 0.75 -26.81 -30.79
C TYR A 19 0.43 -27.71 -29.60
N PHE A 20 0.23 -28.99 -29.88
CA PHE A 20 0.12 -30.05 -28.90
C PHE A 20 1.25 -31.07 -29.12
N ASN A 21 1.68 -31.64 -27.99
CA ASN A 21 2.26 -32.97 -27.75
C ASN A 21 3.79 -33.15 -27.80
N PRO A 22 4.33 -34.17 -27.10
CA PRO A 22 3.83 -34.90 -25.91
C PRO A 22 4.88 -35.16 -24.80
N PHE A 23 4.37 -35.61 -23.66
CA PHE A 23 4.98 -36.38 -22.57
C PHE A 23 6.41 -36.93 -22.76
N GLY A 24 7.22 -36.70 -21.72
CA GLY A 24 8.43 -37.47 -21.39
C GLY A 24 8.72 -37.40 -19.89
N LEU A 25 8.09 -38.27 -19.10
CA LEU A 25 8.51 -38.62 -17.75
C LEU A 25 9.73 -39.55 -17.84
N HIS A 26 10.78 -39.28 -17.08
CA HIS A 26 11.66 -40.28 -16.46
C HIS A 26 12.38 -39.66 -15.25
N ASP A 27 12.02 -40.15 -14.06
CA ASP A 27 12.84 -40.12 -12.86
C ASP A 27 14.17 -40.84 -13.10
N GLN A 28 15.29 -40.25 -12.67
CA GLN A 28 16.37 -40.99 -12.02
C GLN A 28 17.05 -40.14 -10.95
N ASN A 29 16.76 -40.50 -9.70
CA ASN A 29 17.61 -40.23 -8.55
C ASN A 29 18.99 -40.88 -8.79
N VAL A 30 20.07 -40.09 -8.75
CA VAL A 30 21.43 -40.61 -8.61
C VAL A 30 22.08 -39.91 -7.43
N PHE A 31 22.16 -40.63 -6.31
CA PHE A 31 23.08 -40.36 -5.23
C PHE A 31 24.52 -40.49 -5.74
N GLY A 32 25.29 -39.41 -5.62
CA GLY A 32 26.74 -39.40 -5.82
C GLY A 32 27.42 -38.82 -4.59
N SER A 33 27.89 -39.69 -3.70
CA SER A 33 28.85 -39.33 -2.66
C SER A 33 30.26 -39.24 -3.26
N VAL A 34 30.95 -38.12 -3.10
CA VAL A 34 32.41 -38.05 -3.14
C VAL A 34 32.89 -37.09 -2.06
N SER A 35 33.87 -37.58 -1.31
CA SER A 35 34.56 -37.03 -0.14
C SER A 35 35.73 -36.10 -0.50
N ASP A 36 35.94 -35.12 0.38
CA ASP A 36 37.19 -34.53 0.91
C ASP A 36 38.33 -34.14 -0.05
N ASP A 37 38.55 -32.82 -0.21
CA ASP A 37 39.56 -32.03 0.54
C ASP A 37 39.84 -30.70 -0.20
N GLU A 38 39.69 -29.57 0.49
CA GLU A 38 40.72 -28.52 0.67
C GLU A 38 40.11 -27.18 1.13
N ASP A 39 40.60 -26.78 2.31
CA ASP A 39 40.59 -25.49 2.99
C ASP A 39 40.24 -24.25 2.15
N ASN A 40 39.05 -23.67 2.41
CA ASN A 40 38.83 -22.26 2.19
C ASN A 40 37.88 -21.74 3.28
N SER A 41 38.42 -20.94 4.21
CA SER A 41 37.67 -20.26 5.26
C SER A 41 36.77 -19.18 4.63
N VAL A 42 35.59 -19.60 4.18
CA VAL A 42 34.49 -18.69 3.86
C VAL A 42 33.63 -18.60 5.11
N THR A 43 33.60 -17.42 5.73
CA THR A 43 32.61 -17.06 6.75
C THR A 43 31.22 -17.30 6.17
N GLU A 44 30.54 -18.34 6.64
CA GLU A 44 29.13 -18.56 6.38
C GLU A 44 28.36 -17.33 6.91
N GLN A 45 27.86 -16.51 5.99
CA GLN A 45 26.70 -15.68 6.31
C GLN A 45 25.59 -16.63 6.77
N PRO A 46 24.89 -16.35 7.88
CA PRO A 46 23.76 -17.18 8.24
C PRO A 46 22.75 -17.09 7.09
N LEU A 47 22.43 -18.25 6.50
CA LEU A 47 21.26 -18.43 5.65
C LEU A 47 20.07 -17.87 6.42
N GLN A 48 19.57 -16.70 5.98
CA GLN A 48 18.33 -16.14 6.47
C GLN A 48 17.26 -17.19 6.27
N GLN A 49 16.64 -17.60 7.38
CA GLN A 49 15.45 -18.41 7.32
C GLN A 49 14.38 -17.61 6.56
N PRO A 50 13.63 -18.23 5.64
CA PRO A 50 12.45 -17.58 5.10
C PRO A 50 11.56 -17.21 6.29
N LEU A 51 11.07 -15.97 6.32
CA LEU A 51 10.02 -15.55 7.25
C LEU A 51 8.90 -16.59 7.19
N VAL A 52 8.83 -17.44 8.21
CA VAL A 52 7.80 -18.46 8.32
C VAL A 52 6.52 -17.71 8.67
N ASN A 53 5.69 -17.48 7.66
CA ASN A 53 4.31 -17.02 7.77
C ASN A 53 3.57 -17.86 8.81
N ASN A 54 3.42 -17.34 10.03
CA ASN A 54 2.48 -17.87 10.97
C ASN A 54 1.14 -17.18 10.68
N SER A 55 0.34 -17.81 9.83
CA SER A 55 -0.96 -17.34 9.38
C SER A 55 -1.97 -17.22 10.53
N THR A 56 -1.96 -16.09 11.23
CA THR A 56 -3.17 -15.29 11.38
C THR A 56 -3.29 -14.46 10.10
N SER A 57 -4.48 -14.30 9.50
CA SER A 57 -4.65 -13.30 8.44
C SER A 57 -4.11 -11.96 8.95
N GLY A 58 -3.01 -11.46 8.39
CA GLY A 58 -2.26 -10.33 8.94
C GLY A 58 -3.03 -9.02 8.77
N ILE A 59 -2.65 -7.98 9.51
CA ILE A 59 -3.27 -6.65 9.41
C ILE A 59 -3.23 -6.15 7.95
N ALA A 60 -2.11 -6.33 7.25
CA ALA A 60 -1.98 -6.01 5.83
C ALA A 60 -3.04 -6.69 4.94
N THR A 61 -3.34 -7.97 5.19
CA THR A 61 -4.36 -8.71 4.42
C THR A 61 -5.75 -8.17 4.73
N SER A 62 -6.05 -7.90 6.00
CA SER A 62 -7.33 -7.30 6.38
C SER A 62 -7.52 -5.94 5.73
N ILE A 63 -6.52 -5.06 5.78
CA ILE A 63 -6.59 -3.72 5.18
C ILE A 63 -6.78 -3.82 3.67
N TYR A 64 -6.07 -4.73 3.01
CA TYR A 64 -6.25 -4.95 1.57
C TYR A 64 -7.67 -5.43 1.24
N ASP A 65 -8.21 -6.39 1.98
CA ASP A 65 -9.52 -6.99 1.69
C ASP A 65 -10.70 -6.07 2.05
N THR A 66 -10.59 -5.32 3.14
CA THR A 66 -11.71 -4.50 3.67
C THR A 66 -11.59 -3.03 3.33
N HIS A 67 -10.41 -2.56 2.90
CA HIS A 67 -10.05 -1.15 2.73
C HIS A 67 -10.13 -0.34 4.04
N GLU A 68 -10.22 -1.04 5.17
CA GLU A 68 -10.46 -0.47 6.49
C GLU A 68 -9.32 -0.81 7.43
N PHE A 69 -8.94 0.15 8.27
CA PHE A 69 -8.05 -0.10 9.39
C PHE A 69 -8.59 0.47 10.70
N ASN A 70 -8.86 -0.41 11.66
CA ASN A 70 -9.07 0.00 13.04
C ASN A 70 -7.73 -0.02 13.76
N VAL A 71 -7.18 1.17 14.00
CA VAL A 71 -5.86 1.34 14.61
C VAL A 71 -5.87 0.94 16.10
N GLY A 72 -7.06 0.88 16.70
CA GLY A 72 -7.21 0.70 18.14
C GLY A 72 -6.75 1.94 18.91
N ASP A 73 -6.63 1.78 20.23
CA ASP A 73 -6.34 2.89 21.10
C ASP A 73 -4.89 3.35 21.07
N GLY A 74 -4.74 4.68 21.02
CA GLY A 74 -3.50 5.33 21.40
C GLY A 74 -2.41 5.30 20.33
N ALA A 75 -2.71 5.25 19.04
CA ALA A 75 -1.70 5.59 18.04
C ALA A 75 -1.40 7.10 18.08
N GLN A 76 -0.12 7.45 18.17
CA GLN A 76 0.34 8.84 18.12
C GLN A 76 0.20 9.39 16.71
N ASN A 77 0.67 8.62 15.72
CA ASN A 77 0.54 8.96 14.32
C ASN A 77 0.04 7.73 13.53
N LEU A 78 -0.84 7.98 12.57
CA LEU A 78 -1.25 7.02 11.56
C LEU A 78 -0.84 7.55 10.18
N PHE A 79 -0.02 6.81 9.47
CA PHE A 79 0.36 7.13 8.09
C PHE A 79 -0.57 6.41 7.11
N ILE A 80 -1.33 7.19 6.35
CA ILE A 80 -2.15 6.74 5.22
C ILE A 80 -1.33 6.99 3.96
N LEU A 81 -1.17 5.95 3.14
CA LEU A 81 -0.49 6.04 1.85
C LEU A 81 -1.46 6.55 0.79
N ILE A 82 -1.03 7.54 0.00
CA ILE A 82 -1.56 7.76 -1.34
C ILE A 82 -0.72 6.87 -2.27
N PRO A 83 -1.26 5.74 -2.78
CA PRO A 83 -0.46 4.81 -3.56
C PRO A 83 -0.14 5.40 -4.93
N ASN A 84 0.91 4.87 -5.59
CA ASN A 84 1.23 5.28 -6.95
C ASN A 84 0.02 5.05 -7.88
N GLU A 85 -0.27 6.04 -8.74
CA GLU A 85 -1.42 6.05 -9.64
C GLU A 85 -2.79 5.95 -8.92
N GLY A 86 -2.84 6.24 -7.61
CA GLY A 86 -4.06 6.19 -6.81
C GLY A 86 -5.10 7.23 -7.21
N HIS A 87 -4.68 8.26 -7.95
CA HIS A 87 -5.54 9.31 -8.49
C HIS A 87 -6.39 8.90 -9.70
N HIS A 88 -6.07 7.78 -10.34
CA HIS A 88 -6.89 7.22 -11.40
C HIS A 88 -8.19 6.61 -10.84
N GLY A 89 -9.27 6.70 -11.61
CA GLY A 89 -10.59 6.17 -11.25
C GLY A 89 -10.87 4.78 -11.80
N PRO A 90 -11.85 4.04 -11.25
CA PRO A 90 -12.24 2.76 -11.80
C PRO A 90 -12.91 2.90 -13.18
N GLY A 91 -12.52 2.02 -14.10
CA GLY A 91 -13.15 1.92 -15.42
C GLY A 91 -12.66 2.92 -16.46
N GLU A 92 -11.50 3.54 -16.23
CA GLU A 92 -10.74 4.21 -17.28
C GLU A 92 -10.37 3.25 -18.42
N GLU A 93 -10.16 3.76 -19.63
CA GLU A 93 -9.89 2.93 -20.81
C GLU A 93 -8.59 2.14 -20.66
N ASP A 94 -7.58 2.76 -20.04
CA ASP A 94 -6.32 2.15 -19.63
C ASP A 94 -6.30 2.10 -18.10
N GLU A 95 -6.30 0.89 -17.53
CA GLU A 95 -6.14 0.72 -16.08
C GLU A 95 -4.71 1.14 -15.71
N ALA A 96 -4.58 2.17 -14.88
CA ALA A 96 -3.31 2.70 -14.39
C ALA A 96 -3.10 2.44 -12.89
N ARG A 97 -4.16 2.06 -12.15
CA ARG A 97 -4.06 1.88 -10.70
C ARG A 97 -3.35 0.57 -10.40
N TYR A 98 -2.50 0.57 -9.38
CA TYR A 98 -1.92 -0.67 -8.88
C TYR A 98 -2.92 -1.49 -8.05
N LEU A 99 -3.79 -0.79 -7.31
CA LEU A 99 -4.82 -1.39 -6.47
C LEU A 99 -6.11 -0.57 -6.48
N ASN A 100 -7.22 -1.20 -6.09
CA ASN A 100 -8.55 -0.58 -6.13
C ASN A 100 -8.83 0.30 -4.90
N GLN A 101 -7.89 1.15 -4.52
CA GLN A 101 -7.97 2.05 -3.36
C GLN A 101 -7.23 3.36 -3.65
N PRO A 102 -7.89 4.53 -3.57
CA PRO A 102 -7.21 5.83 -3.76
C PRO A 102 -6.37 6.26 -2.55
N PHE A 103 -6.63 5.67 -1.38
CA PHE A 103 -5.85 5.82 -0.16
C PHE A 103 -5.74 4.44 0.49
N VAL A 104 -4.61 4.15 1.13
CA VAL A 104 -4.37 2.86 1.77
C VAL A 104 -3.97 3.06 3.23
N PRO A 105 -4.85 2.69 4.19
CA PRO A 105 -6.26 2.31 4.02
C PRO A 105 -7.15 3.47 3.53
N GLU A 106 -8.31 3.13 2.96
CA GLU A 106 -9.31 4.10 2.50
C GLU A 106 -10.16 4.65 3.65
N SER A 107 -10.46 3.81 4.65
CA SER A 107 -11.24 4.17 5.83
C SER A 107 -10.54 3.75 7.11
N VAL A 108 -10.54 4.61 8.12
CA VAL A 108 -9.87 4.33 9.40
C VAL A 108 -10.76 4.61 10.60
N THR A 109 -10.55 3.83 11.66
CA THR A 109 -11.08 4.14 13.00
C THR A 109 -9.91 4.42 13.93
N ILE A 110 -9.96 5.58 14.60
CA ILE A 110 -8.90 6.11 15.47
C ILE A 110 -9.48 6.68 16.76
N SER A 111 -8.64 6.87 17.78
CA SER A 111 -9.01 7.56 19.02
C SER A 111 -8.77 9.07 18.91
N PRO A 112 -9.48 9.90 19.70
CA PRO A 112 -9.18 11.32 19.80
C PRO A 112 -7.71 11.58 20.15
N GLY A 113 -7.10 12.55 19.45
CA GLY A 113 -5.71 12.96 19.61
C GLY A 113 -4.74 12.29 18.64
N THR A 114 -5.17 11.30 17.86
CA THR A 114 -4.33 10.70 16.81
C THR A 114 -4.05 11.72 15.70
N ASN A 115 -2.77 11.80 15.31
CA ASN A 115 -2.33 12.61 14.17
C ASN A 115 -2.31 11.75 12.91
N VAL A 116 -3.22 12.02 11.97
CA VAL A 116 -3.22 11.33 10.68
C VAL A 116 -2.29 12.06 9.72
N VAL A 117 -1.42 11.30 9.07
CA VAL A 117 -0.41 11.77 8.11
C VAL A 117 -0.72 11.13 6.77
N TRP A 118 -0.99 11.91 5.74
CA TRP A 118 -1.10 11.44 4.37
C TRP A 118 0.27 11.56 3.71
N PHE A 119 0.87 10.42 3.37
CA PHE A 119 2.15 10.36 2.65
C PHE A 119 1.88 10.16 1.16
N ASN A 120 2.41 11.04 0.33
CA ASN A 120 2.19 10.99 -1.11
C ASN A 120 3.17 10.01 -1.77
N GLY A 121 2.71 8.81 -2.11
CA GLY A 121 3.44 7.86 -2.94
C GLY A 121 3.05 7.91 -4.43
N ASP A 122 2.26 8.89 -4.85
CA ASP A 122 1.84 9.11 -6.24
C ASP A 122 2.90 9.87 -7.02
N VAL A 123 3.65 9.13 -7.83
CA VAL A 123 4.84 9.63 -8.53
C VAL A 123 4.41 10.57 -9.64
N GLY A 124 5.03 11.74 -9.68
CA GLY A 124 4.72 12.79 -10.65
C GLY A 124 3.44 13.58 -10.38
N HIS A 125 2.74 13.30 -9.28
CA HIS A 125 1.46 13.93 -8.96
C HIS A 125 1.49 14.67 -7.62
N GLU A 126 0.79 15.81 -7.58
CA GLU A 126 0.58 16.60 -6.37
C GLU A 126 -0.85 16.44 -5.88
N HIS A 127 -1.03 16.45 -4.56
CA HIS A 127 -2.34 16.30 -3.93
C HIS A 127 -2.65 17.47 -3.01
N ASN A 128 -3.94 17.74 -2.82
CA ASN A 128 -4.43 18.67 -1.81
C ASN A 128 -5.74 18.15 -1.24
N LEU A 129 -5.75 17.80 0.04
CA LEU A 129 -6.88 17.14 0.68
C LEU A 129 -7.70 18.13 1.49
N ALA A 130 -9.01 18.07 1.33
CA ALA A 130 -9.99 18.81 2.11
C ALA A 130 -10.71 17.88 3.09
N ILE A 131 -10.55 18.14 4.39
CA ILE A 131 -11.19 17.39 5.47
C ILE A 131 -12.51 18.07 5.82
N SER A 132 -13.59 17.30 5.87
CA SER A 132 -14.95 17.73 6.21
C SER A 132 -15.54 16.80 7.26
N GLY A 133 -16.44 17.29 8.11
CA GLY A 133 -17.04 16.48 9.17
C GLY A 133 -17.34 17.30 10.43
N GLY A 134 -17.79 16.65 11.50
CA GLY A 134 -17.86 17.26 12.84
C GLY A 134 -18.92 18.34 13.10
N GLY A 135 -19.93 18.55 12.25
CA GLY A 135 -20.99 19.52 12.58
C GLY A 135 -21.87 20.11 11.47
N GLY A 136 -21.92 19.50 10.27
CA GLY A 136 -22.86 19.91 9.21
C GLY A 136 -22.50 21.20 8.45
N SER A 137 -21.26 21.69 8.54
CA SER A 137 -20.74 22.80 7.74
C SER A 137 -20.52 22.38 6.28
N SER A 138 -20.78 23.29 5.33
CA SER A 138 -20.47 23.10 3.91
C SER A 138 -19.00 23.40 3.55
N ASN A 139 -18.26 24.05 4.44
CA ASN A 139 -16.85 24.35 4.26
C ASN A 139 -15.99 23.27 4.92
N PRO A 140 -14.84 22.91 4.33
CA PRO A 140 -13.91 21.98 4.96
C PRO A 140 -13.42 22.54 6.29
N LEU A 141 -13.25 21.65 7.26
CA LEU A 141 -12.61 21.94 8.55
C LEU A 141 -11.14 22.31 8.37
N TYR A 142 -10.50 21.68 7.38
CA TYR A 142 -9.08 21.84 7.09
C TYR A 142 -8.79 21.52 5.63
N GLN A 143 -7.79 22.18 5.06
CA GLN A 143 -7.19 21.84 3.78
C GLN A 143 -5.67 21.73 3.97
N THR A 144 -5.07 20.69 3.41
CA THR A 144 -3.63 20.43 3.55
C THR A 144 -2.76 21.45 2.82
N GLY A 145 -3.32 22.11 1.80
CA GLY A 145 -2.53 22.72 0.73
C GLY A 145 -1.91 21.64 -0.17
N GLU A 146 -1.33 22.08 -1.28
CA GLU A 146 -0.62 21.18 -2.20
C GLU A 146 0.62 20.57 -1.53
N PHE A 147 0.84 19.28 -1.79
CA PHE A 147 2.04 18.56 -1.42
C PHE A 147 2.40 17.56 -2.52
N SER A 148 3.67 17.61 -2.94
CA SER A 148 4.20 16.85 -4.07
C SER A 148 4.52 15.40 -3.68
N GLU A 149 4.93 14.60 -4.66
CA GLU A 149 5.43 13.24 -4.44
C GLU A 149 6.46 13.18 -3.30
N PHE A 150 6.36 12.13 -2.49
CA PHE A 150 7.18 11.86 -1.31
C PHE A 150 7.18 12.95 -0.22
N ASP A 151 6.28 13.95 -0.30
CA ASP A 151 5.94 14.84 0.82
C ASP A 151 4.74 14.27 1.61
N ALA A 152 4.47 14.86 2.77
CA ALA A 152 3.32 14.53 3.58
C ALA A 152 2.66 15.75 4.19
N ARG A 153 1.37 15.59 4.49
CA ARG A 153 0.56 16.56 5.25
C ARG A 153 -0.19 15.84 6.33
N ASN A 154 -0.49 16.54 7.42
CA ASN A 154 -1.10 15.91 8.59
C ASN A 154 -2.21 16.76 9.19
N TYR A 155 -3.08 16.09 9.95
CA TYR A 155 -4.12 16.71 10.76
C TYR A 155 -4.40 15.88 12.00
N THR A 156 -4.54 16.55 13.16
CA THR A 156 -4.84 15.88 14.42
C THR A 156 -6.33 15.92 14.71
N PHE A 157 -6.93 14.73 14.84
CA PHE A 157 -8.35 14.57 15.08
C PHE A 157 -8.63 14.54 16.59
N ASN A 158 -9.11 15.64 17.15
CA ASN A 158 -9.36 15.77 18.60
C ASN A 158 -10.81 15.55 19.01
N GLU A 159 -11.74 15.62 18.05
CA GLU A 159 -13.17 15.53 18.31
C GLU A 159 -13.71 14.19 17.82
N ILE A 160 -14.51 13.54 18.67
CA ILE A 160 -15.24 12.32 18.33
C ILE A 160 -16.24 12.62 17.21
N GLY A 161 -16.33 11.72 16.24
CA GLY A 161 -17.29 11.81 15.16
C GLY A 161 -16.77 11.24 13.85
N ASP A 162 -17.64 11.30 12.84
CA ASP A 162 -17.31 10.88 11.49
C ASP A 162 -16.80 12.07 10.67
N PHE A 163 -15.67 11.83 10.00
CA PHE A 163 -15.02 12.76 9.09
C PHE A 163 -14.81 12.07 7.75
N SER A 164 -14.82 12.88 6.70
CA SER A 164 -14.44 12.47 5.34
C SER A 164 -13.35 13.41 4.85
N TYR A 165 -12.42 12.90 4.07
CA TYR A 165 -11.47 13.71 3.34
C TYR A 165 -11.53 13.35 1.86
N ALA A 166 -11.21 14.33 1.01
CA ALA A 166 -11.18 14.14 -0.43
C ALA A 166 -10.09 14.99 -1.03
N ASP A 167 -9.52 14.55 -2.16
CA ASP A 167 -8.74 15.47 -2.97
C ASP A 167 -9.63 16.62 -3.47
N THR A 168 -9.04 17.81 -3.58
CA THR A 168 -9.68 19.00 -4.14
C THR A 168 -9.73 18.98 -5.67
N VAL A 169 -8.98 18.09 -6.31
CA VAL A 169 -8.98 17.87 -7.75
C VAL A 169 -10.02 16.82 -8.14
N GLU A 170 -10.70 17.10 -9.26
CA GLU A 170 -11.54 16.14 -9.99
C GLU A 170 -10.72 15.61 -11.16
N TYR A 171 -10.46 14.30 -11.15
CA TYR A 171 -9.65 13.56 -12.12
C TYR A 171 -10.52 13.07 -13.30
N GLU A 172 -9.95 12.21 -14.14
CA GLU A 172 -10.63 11.70 -15.33
C GLU A 172 -12.01 11.09 -14.98
N ASN A 173 -12.97 11.28 -15.88
CA ASN A 173 -14.35 10.80 -15.73
C ASN A 173 -15.08 11.32 -14.47
N GLY A 174 -14.59 12.40 -13.86
CA GLY A 174 -15.17 13.00 -12.67
C GLY A 174 -14.83 12.28 -11.37
N PHE A 175 -13.79 11.44 -11.39
CA PHE A 175 -13.32 10.73 -10.21
C PHE A 175 -12.72 11.72 -9.20
N ILE A 176 -13.06 11.54 -7.92
CA ILE A 176 -12.47 12.29 -6.81
C ILE A 176 -12.04 11.26 -5.78
N MET A 177 -10.76 11.27 -5.42
CA MET A 177 -10.22 10.43 -4.36
C MET A 177 -10.89 10.77 -3.03
N ARG A 178 -11.40 9.77 -2.30
CA ARG A 178 -12.09 9.95 -1.02
C ARG A 178 -11.61 8.93 0.00
N GLY A 179 -11.62 9.33 1.27
CA GLY A 179 -11.47 8.44 2.40
C GLY A 179 -12.24 8.92 3.61
N ASN A 180 -12.34 8.06 4.63
CA ASN A 180 -13.13 8.31 5.82
C ASN A 180 -12.31 8.10 7.10
N ILE A 181 -12.63 8.88 8.12
CA ILE A 181 -12.03 8.80 9.45
C ILE A 181 -13.16 8.79 10.47
N SER A 182 -13.31 7.68 11.17
CA SER A 182 -14.16 7.56 12.35
C SER A 182 -13.31 7.80 13.58
N VAL A 183 -13.65 8.81 14.37
CA VAL A 183 -12.99 9.10 15.65
C VAL A 183 -13.91 8.62 16.77
N THR A 184 -13.52 7.58 17.47
CA THR A 184 -14.36 6.94 18.51
C THR A 184 -13.64 6.93 19.85
N ASP A 185 -14.40 7.10 20.93
CA ASP A 185 -13.93 6.92 22.31
C ASP A 185 -14.07 5.45 22.75
N ASP A 186 -13.84 4.52 21.82
CA ASP A 186 -13.91 3.09 22.10
C ASP A 186 -12.73 2.73 23.01
N ASP A 187 -12.90 3.00 24.30
CA ASP A 187 -12.07 2.56 25.40
C ASP A 187 -12.58 1.17 25.87
N PRO A 188 -12.05 0.03 25.37
CA PRO A 188 -12.31 -1.26 25.98
C PRO A 188 -11.57 -1.40 27.33
N SER A 189 -10.76 -0.41 27.75
CA SER A 189 -9.94 -0.45 28.94
C SER A 189 -9.94 0.86 29.74
N SER A 190 -11.07 1.15 30.38
CA SER A 190 -11.11 1.90 31.63
C SER A 190 -10.41 1.13 32.78
N GLN A 191 -9.29 0.47 32.46
CA GLN A 191 -8.27 0.01 33.38
C GLN A 191 -7.06 0.92 33.23
N GLN A 192 -7.10 1.94 34.06
CA GLN A 192 -5.92 2.58 34.62
C GLN A 192 -4.78 1.57 34.86
N GLY A 193 -3.74 1.68 34.03
CA GLY A 193 -2.36 1.40 34.40
C GLY A 193 -1.65 0.31 33.61
N THR A 194 -0.77 0.71 32.70
CA THR A 194 0.65 0.30 32.68
C THR A 194 1.51 1.28 31.85
N THR A 195 2.35 2.03 32.57
CA THR A 195 3.77 2.33 32.26
C THR A 195 4.19 2.77 30.85
N GLY A 196 4.37 4.09 30.66
CA GLY A 196 5.62 4.68 30.15
C GLY A 196 6.07 4.43 28.71
N SER A 197 5.36 3.66 27.87
CA SER A 197 5.66 3.56 26.44
C SER A 197 4.96 4.69 25.69
N ASN A 198 5.68 5.30 24.74
CA ASN A 198 5.06 6.29 23.89
C ASN A 198 4.05 5.63 22.95
N PRO A 199 2.91 6.28 22.67
CA PRO A 199 1.90 5.77 21.76
C PRO A 199 2.52 5.46 20.36
N PRO A 200 2.20 4.31 19.73
CA PRO A 200 2.89 3.86 18.51
C PRO A 200 2.64 4.79 17.32
N THR A 201 3.58 4.78 16.37
CA THR A 201 3.39 5.36 15.04
C THR A 201 3.39 4.23 14.03
N ILE A 202 2.29 4.10 13.30
CA ILE A 202 2.03 3.00 12.38
C ILE A 202 1.70 3.55 11.00
N GLY A 203 2.06 2.80 9.96
CA GLY A 203 1.79 3.19 8.60
C GLY A 203 1.85 2.05 7.61
N LEU A 204 1.62 2.41 6.36
CA LEU A 204 1.62 1.48 5.24
C LEU A 204 2.54 1.98 4.13
N LEU A 205 3.08 1.03 3.38
CA LEU A 205 3.83 1.27 2.15
C LEU A 205 3.45 0.21 1.12
N MET A 206 3.40 0.60 -0.15
CA MET A 206 3.25 -0.32 -1.28
C MET A 206 4.61 -0.47 -1.95
N VAL A 207 5.03 -1.72 -2.15
CA VAL A 207 6.37 -2.07 -2.62
C VAL A 207 6.24 -3.13 -3.73
N PRO A 208 7.05 -3.08 -4.80
CA PRO A 208 7.14 -4.18 -5.75
C PRO A 208 7.50 -5.49 -5.04
N THR A 209 6.77 -6.57 -5.29
CA THR A 209 7.03 -7.84 -4.59
C THR A 209 8.40 -8.40 -4.89
N GLU A 210 8.92 -8.19 -6.11
CA GLU A 210 10.26 -8.66 -6.49
C GLU A 210 11.39 -8.06 -5.62
N ASP A 211 11.21 -6.82 -5.16
CA ASP A 211 12.19 -6.07 -4.36
C ASP A 211 11.83 -6.02 -2.86
N LEU A 212 10.79 -6.73 -2.44
CA LEU A 212 10.27 -6.71 -1.06
C LEU A 212 11.38 -6.94 -0.02
N ALA A 213 12.26 -7.91 -0.27
CA ALA A 213 13.34 -8.25 0.65
C ALA A 213 14.35 -7.09 0.83
N GLN A 214 14.66 -6.37 -0.24
CA GLN A 214 15.56 -5.23 -0.21
C GLN A 214 14.93 -4.07 0.56
N HIS A 215 13.70 -3.68 0.19
CA HIS A 215 13.05 -2.53 0.80
C HIS A 215 12.66 -2.75 2.27
N THR A 216 12.25 -3.96 2.64
CA THR A 216 12.01 -4.28 4.07
C THR A 216 13.31 -4.28 4.89
N GLN A 217 14.43 -4.72 4.31
CA GLN A 217 15.73 -4.60 4.96
C GLN A 217 16.16 -3.13 5.12
N ASP A 218 15.89 -2.27 4.14
CA ASP A 218 16.19 -0.85 4.24
C ASP A 218 15.35 -0.14 5.32
N LEU A 219 14.05 -0.44 5.38
CA LEU A 219 13.16 0.03 6.46
C LEU A 219 13.65 -0.46 7.83
N GLN A 220 13.97 -1.75 7.96
CA GLN A 220 14.50 -2.33 9.20
C GLN A 220 15.85 -1.73 9.60
N GLY A 221 16.71 -1.42 8.61
CA GLY A 221 17.98 -0.73 8.83
C GLY A 221 17.82 0.68 9.39
N ARG A 222 16.68 1.32 9.12
CA ARG A 222 16.25 2.62 9.70
C ARG A 222 15.49 2.46 11.02
N GLY A 223 15.32 1.22 11.49
CA GLY A 223 14.69 0.90 12.77
C GLY A 223 13.18 0.71 12.71
N PHE A 224 12.58 0.70 11.52
CA PHE A 224 11.17 0.32 11.38
C PHE A 224 10.99 -1.16 11.68
N VAL A 225 9.87 -1.50 12.30
CA VAL A 225 9.44 -2.88 12.48
C VAL A 225 8.41 -3.20 11.42
N ILE A 226 8.61 -4.30 10.70
CA ILE A 226 7.60 -4.81 9.75
C ILE A 226 6.63 -5.68 10.55
N ASP A 227 5.38 -5.23 10.65
CA ASP A 227 4.33 -5.96 11.37
C ASP A 227 3.78 -7.10 10.50
N SER A 228 3.29 -6.75 9.31
CA SER A 228 2.69 -7.70 8.39
C SER A 228 2.83 -7.26 6.93
N THR A 229 2.74 -8.23 6.03
CA THR A 229 2.76 -8.00 4.58
C THR A 229 1.60 -8.74 3.89
N HIS A 230 1.18 -8.23 2.75
CA HIS A 230 0.20 -8.88 1.89
C HIS A 230 0.55 -8.66 0.42
N ASN A 231 0.77 -9.74 -0.31
CA ASN A 231 0.99 -9.69 -1.76
C ASN A 231 -0.35 -9.66 -2.48
N PHE A 232 -0.45 -8.85 -3.54
CA PHE A 232 -1.63 -8.70 -4.36
C PHE A 232 -1.28 -8.47 -5.84
N PRO A 233 -2.14 -8.94 -6.76
CA PRO A 233 -1.93 -8.71 -8.19
C PRO A 233 -2.13 -7.23 -8.54
N ASP A 234 -1.24 -6.69 -9.37
CA ASP A 234 -1.39 -5.37 -9.98
C ASP A 234 -2.60 -5.36 -10.93
N LEU A 235 -3.50 -4.39 -10.77
CA LEU A 235 -4.71 -4.29 -11.62
C LEU A 235 -4.38 -4.07 -13.09
N ARG A 236 -3.20 -3.55 -13.42
CA ARG A 236 -2.72 -3.31 -14.78
C ARG A 236 -2.22 -4.58 -15.49
N GLU A 237 -2.37 -5.73 -14.83
CA GLU A 237 -1.75 -7.00 -15.25
C GLU A 237 -0.20 -6.95 -15.22
N GLY A 238 0.36 -6.07 -14.37
CA GLY A 238 1.80 -5.93 -14.13
C GLY A 238 2.35 -6.91 -13.09
N ASP A 239 3.57 -6.62 -12.62
CA ASP A 239 4.23 -7.42 -11.57
C ASP A 239 3.51 -7.28 -10.23
N GLU A 240 3.50 -8.37 -9.45
CA GLU A 240 2.87 -8.42 -8.12
C GLU A 240 3.39 -7.31 -7.21
N GLN A 241 2.50 -6.74 -6.41
CA GLN A 241 2.83 -5.73 -5.42
C GLN A 241 2.61 -6.29 -4.01
N THR A 242 3.28 -5.69 -3.03
CA THR A 242 3.15 -6.04 -1.63
C THR A 242 2.76 -4.81 -0.81
N LEU A 243 1.68 -4.93 -0.05
CA LEU A 243 1.34 -3.99 1.01
C LEU A 243 2.14 -4.35 2.26
N VAL A 244 2.84 -3.38 2.83
CA VAL A 244 3.69 -3.54 4.01
C VAL A 244 3.15 -2.66 5.12
N VAL A 245 2.75 -3.26 6.24
CA VAL A 245 2.40 -2.54 7.47
C VAL A 245 3.66 -2.44 8.34
N TRP A 246 3.98 -1.24 8.77
CA TRP A 246 5.17 -0.95 9.54
C TRP A 246 4.87 -0.12 10.79
N GLU A 247 5.70 -0.30 11.81
CA GLU A 247 5.76 0.55 13.00
C GLU A 247 7.08 1.31 13.02
N ALA A 248 7.02 2.61 13.31
CA ALA A 248 8.21 3.44 13.39
C ALA A 248 8.99 3.22 14.70
N PRO A 249 10.29 3.53 14.73
CA PRO A 249 11.07 3.50 15.97
C PRO A 249 10.46 4.39 17.06
N GLU A 250 10.56 3.95 18.32
CA GLU A 250 10.09 4.75 19.46
C GLU A 250 10.75 6.14 19.48
N ASN A 251 9.96 7.18 19.73
CA ASN A 251 10.39 8.58 19.80
C ASN A 251 10.82 9.21 18.46
N SER A 252 10.67 8.52 17.32
CA SER A 252 10.88 9.15 16.03
C SER A 252 9.85 10.26 15.80
N ASP A 253 10.33 11.44 15.42
CA ASP A 253 9.46 12.52 15.00
C ASP A 253 8.92 12.27 13.58
N ALA A 254 7.75 12.82 13.26
CA ALA A 254 7.11 12.60 11.97
C ALA A 254 7.98 13.05 10.78
N SER A 255 8.81 14.08 10.93
CA SER A 255 9.65 14.57 9.83
C SER A 255 10.78 13.62 9.48
N THR A 256 11.38 12.97 10.48
CA THR A 256 12.36 11.90 10.26
C THR A 256 11.71 10.71 9.57
N ILE A 257 10.52 10.30 10.02
CA ILE A 257 9.77 9.20 9.39
C ILE A 257 9.45 9.50 7.93
N ILE A 258 8.95 10.71 7.62
CA ILE A 258 8.66 11.13 6.25
C ILE A 258 9.92 11.09 5.38
N ALA A 259 11.05 11.59 5.88
CA ALA A 259 12.31 11.58 5.15
C ALA A 259 12.81 10.16 4.85
N ASP A 260 12.69 9.25 5.83
CA ASP A 260 13.06 7.84 5.66
C ASP A 260 12.16 7.13 4.63
N LEU A 261 10.84 7.35 4.71
CA LEU A 261 9.89 6.80 3.74
C LEU A 261 10.14 7.35 2.33
N ALA A 262 10.44 8.65 2.19
CA ALA A 262 10.78 9.26 0.92
C ALA A 262 12.05 8.64 0.31
N GLU A 263 13.09 8.43 1.10
CA GLU A 263 14.36 7.87 0.61
C GLU A 263 14.22 6.40 0.17
N VAL A 264 13.37 5.61 0.85
CA VAL A 264 13.04 4.25 0.42
C VAL A 264 12.19 4.27 -0.85
N SER A 265 11.18 5.13 -0.91
CA SER A 265 10.21 5.17 -2.01
C SER A 265 10.82 5.65 -3.33
N GLN A 266 11.82 6.53 -3.28
CA GLN A 266 12.58 6.97 -4.47
C GLN A 266 13.35 5.85 -5.18
N GLN A 267 13.47 4.68 -4.56
CA GLN A 267 14.18 3.53 -5.13
C GLN A 267 13.23 2.57 -5.85
N PHE A 268 11.92 2.78 -5.78
CA PHE A 268 10.95 1.95 -6.48
C PHE A 268 11.11 2.11 -8.00
N PRO A 269 10.84 1.06 -8.79
CA PRO A 269 11.06 1.05 -10.23
C PRO A 269 10.15 2.00 -11.02
N TYR A 270 9.15 2.58 -10.35
CA TYR A 270 8.19 3.54 -10.89
C TYR A 270 8.39 4.96 -10.35
N SER A 271 9.48 5.21 -9.61
CA SER A 271 9.88 6.53 -9.08
C SER A 271 10.82 7.31 -10.02
#